data_AF-A0A329TXC1-F1
#
_entry.id   AF-A0A329TXC1-F1
#
_cell.length_a   1.000
_cell.length_b   1.000
_cell.length_c   1.000
_cell.angle_alpha   90.00
_cell.angle_beta   90.00
_cell.angle_gamma   90.00
#
_symmetry.space_group_name_H-M   'P 1'
#
loop_
_entity.id
_entity.type
_entity.pdbx_description
1 polymer ?
#
loop_
_entity_poly.entity_id
_entity_poly.type
_entity_poly.pdbx_seq_one_letter_code
_entity_poly.pdbx_strand_id
1 'polypeptide(L)' 'MENQNSSYSVQIGKTTFIVCVKQSETAKKPIEKMFKDMCRHEVTRDLLADNLMNLEKLPKTS' A
#
# COMPACT_ATOMS: atom_id res chain seq x y z
N MET A 1 5.56 -14.09 -23.85
CA MET A 1 4.74 -14.02 -22.64
C MET A 1 5.45 -13.05 -21.71
N GLU A 2 4.86 -11.88 -21.44
CA GLU A 2 5.49 -10.87 -20.58
C GLU A 2 5.72 -11.47 -19.20
N ASN A 3 6.95 -11.34 -18.72
CA ASN A 3 7.39 -11.90 -17.46
C ASN A 3 6.73 -11.10 -16.32
N GLN A 4 5.75 -11.70 -15.64
CA GLN A 4 5.03 -11.10 -14.51
C GLN A 4 5.83 -11.12 -13.20
N ASN A 5 7.13 -11.39 -13.24
CA ASN A 5 7.97 -11.40 -12.05
C ASN A 5 8.52 -9.99 -11.82
N SER A 6 8.27 -9.46 -10.62
CA SER A 6 8.84 -8.18 -10.18
C SER A 6 10.01 -8.46 -9.24
N SER A 7 11.02 -7.61 -9.27
CA SER A 7 12.15 -7.66 -8.34
C SER A 7 12.22 -6.36 -7.56
N TYR A 8 12.38 -6.47 -6.25
CA TYR A 8 12.43 -5.33 -5.33
C TYR A 8 13.75 -5.34 -4.58
N SER A 9 14.43 -4.20 -4.56
CA SER A 9 15.61 -4.01 -3.74
C SER A 9 15.23 -3.39 -2.40
N VAL A 10 15.74 -3.96 -1.31
CA VAL A 10 15.61 -3.39 0.03
C VAL A 10 16.99 -3.38 0.69
N GLN A 11 17.36 -2.24 1.26
CA GLN A 11 18.63 -2.11 1.97
C GLN A 11 18.38 -2.33 3.47
N ILE A 12 19.11 -3.28 4.06
CA ILE A 12 19.10 -3.54 5.51
C ILE A 12 20.53 -3.40 6.00
N GLY A 13 20.78 -2.37 6.81
CA GLY A 13 22.14 -1.96 7.18
C GLY A 13 22.94 -1.53 5.94
N LYS A 14 24.09 -2.16 5.71
CA LYS A 14 24.94 -1.91 4.54
C LYS A 14 24.67 -2.87 3.37
N THR A 15 23.81 -3.87 3.58
CA THR A 15 23.56 -4.93 2.61
C THR A 15 22.29 -4.64 1.83
N THR A 16 22.37 -4.75 0.51
CA THR A 16 21.19 -4.70 -0.37
C THR A 16 20.68 -6.11 -0.60
N PHE A 17 19.42 -6.33 -0.25
CA PHE A 17 18.69 -7.56 -0.51
C PHE A 17 17.85 -7.38 -1.77
N ILE A 18 17.88 -8.37 -2.64
CA ILE A 18 17.06 -8.41 -3.84
C ILE A 18 15.98 -9.47 -3.60
N VAL A 19 14.73 -9.03 -3.58
CA VAL A 19 13.55 -9.86 -3.36
C VAL A 19 12.84 -10.05 -4.70
N CYS A 20 12.92 -11.26 -5.24
CA CYS A 20 12.17 -11.64 -6.43
C CYS A 20 10.77 -12.11 -6.02
N VAL A 21 9.76 -11.49 -6.60
CA VAL A 21 8.36 -11.86 -6.39
C VAL A 21 7.81 -12.47 -7.66
N LYS A 22 7.42 -13.73 -7.57
CA LYS A 22 6.74 -14.44 -8.65
C LYS A 22 5.24 -14.40 -8.39
N GLN A 23 4.49 -13.94 -9.38
CA GLN A 23 3.04 -13.91 -9.33
C GLN A 23 2.46 -15.29 -9.69
N SER A 24 1.33 -15.65 -9.06
CA SER A 24 0.54 -16.83 -9.46
C SER A 24 0.05 -16.67 -10.90
N GLU A 25 0.14 -17.73 -11.70
CA GLU A 25 -0.33 -17.75 -13.09
C GLU A 25 -1.83 -17.50 -13.22
N THR A 26 -2.60 -17.77 -12.16
CA THR A 26 -4.05 -17.55 -12.11
C THR A 26 -4.44 -16.15 -11.65
N ALA A 27 -3.46 -15.31 -11.28
CA ALA A 27 -3.76 -13.98 -10.78
C ALA A 27 -4.20 -13.05 -11.90
N LYS A 28 -5.36 -12.40 -11.71
CA LYS A 28 -5.99 -11.55 -12.73
C LYS A 28 -5.50 -10.10 -12.74
N LYS A 29 -4.81 -9.66 -11.69
CA LYS A 29 -4.34 -8.27 -11.52
C LYS A 29 -2.84 -8.28 -11.20
N PRO A 30 -2.01 -7.45 -11.85
CA PRO A 30 -0.60 -7.33 -11.52
C PRO A 30 -0.39 -6.97 -10.05
N ILE A 31 0.66 -7.51 -9.42
CA ILE A 31 0.94 -7.29 -8.00
C ILE A 31 1.16 -5.81 -7.66
N GLU A 32 1.78 -5.05 -8.56
CA GLU A 32 2.00 -3.61 -8.41
C GLU A 32 0.68 -2.82 -8.33
N LYS A 33 -0.35 -3.29 -9.03
CA LYS A 33 -1.69 -2.69 -8.96
C LYS A 33 -2.33 -2.96 -7.60
N MET A 34 -2.17 -4.17 -7.07
CA MET A 34 -2.62 -4.53 -5.72
C MET A 34 -1.98 -3.63 -4.66
N PHE A 35 -0.66 -3.43 -4.71
CA PHE A 35 0.03 -2.55 -3.77
C PHE A 35 -0.48 -1.10 -3.86
N LYS A 36 -0.64 -0.56 -5.07
CA LYS A 36 -1.19 0.79 -5.26
C LYS A 36 -2.62 0.92 -4.71
N ASP A 37 -3.47 -0.07 -4.96
CA ASP A 37 -4.86 -0.06 -4.48
C ASP A 37 -4.91 -0.15 -2.94
N MET A 38 -4.04 -0.97 -2.35
CA MET A 38 -3.91 -1.11 -0.89
C MET A 38 -3.42 0.19 -0.24
N CYS A 39 -2.35 0.80 -0.76
CA CYS A 39 -1.85 2.08 -0.25
C CYS A 39 -2.89 3.19 -0.37
N ARG A 40 -3.64 3.26 -1.48
CA ARG A 40 -4.74 4.22 -1.60
C ARG A 40 -5.79 4.00 -0.55
N HIS A 41 -6.17 2.75 -0.28
CA HIS A 41 -7.17 2.43 0.73
C HIS A 41 -6.71 2.81 2.13
N GLU A 42 -5.48 2.47 2.52
CA GLU A 42 -4.90 2.82 3.81
C GLU A 42 -4.78 4.34 3.99
N VAL A 43 -4.16 5.04 3.03
CA VAL A 43 -4.04 6.51 3.08
C VAL A 43 -5.41 7.19 3.14
N THR A 44 -6.40 6.69 2.37
CA THR A 44 -7.76 7.24 2.41
C THR A 44 -8.43 6.96 3.75
N ARG A 45 -8.22 5.77 4.34
CA ARG A 45 -8.75 5.43 5.66
C ARG A 45 -8.14 6.29 6.76
N ASP A 46 -6.83 6.48 6.74
CA ASP A 46 -6.11 7.29 7.72
C ASP A 46 -6.54 8.75 7.62
N LEU A 47 -6.65 9.28 6.40
CA LEU A 47 -7.16 10.64 6.16
C LEU A 47 -8.62 10.80 6.62
N LEU A 48 -9.48 9.80 6.42
CA LEU A 48 -10.86 9.84 6.91
C LEU A 48 -10.95 9.75 8.44
N ALA A 49 -10.12 8.90 9.07
CA ALA A 49 -10.07 8.76 10.52
C ALA A 49 -9.59 10.06 11.19
N ASP A 50 -8.57 10.71 10.64
CA ASP A 50 -8.09 12.01 11.14
C ASP A 50 -9.13 13.11 11.00
N ASN A 51 -9.83 13.18 9.87
CA ASN A 51 -10.90 14.18 9.67
C ASN A 51 -12.09 13.94 10.62
N LEU A 52 -12.48 12.69 10.87
CA LEU A 52 -13.55 12.37 11.82
C LEU A 52 -13.19 12.77 13.26
N MET A 53 -11.96 12.45 13.69
CA MET A 53 -11.44 12.82 15.03
C MET A 53 -11.36 14.34 15.22
N ASN A 54 -11.09 15.10 14.14
CA ASN A 54 -11.11 16.56 14.18
C ASN A 54 -12.54 17.13 14.25
N LEU A 55 -13.52 16.47 13.62
CA LEU A 55 -14.94 16.86 13.72
C LEU A 55 -15.52 16.60 15.11
N GLU A 56 -15.14 15.49 15.77
CA GLU A 56 -15.58 15.17 17.13
C GLU A 56 -15.05 16.14 18.21
N LYS A 57 -13.97 16.87 17.91
CA LYS A 57 -13.38 17.89 18.79
C LYS A 57 -14.02 19.27 18.63
N LEU A 58 -14.96 19.46 17.69
CA LEU A 58 -15.71 20.71 17.62
C LEU A 58 -16.60 20.82 18.86
N PRO A 59 -16.54 21.95 19.62
CA PRO A 59 -17.43 22.14 20.75
C PRO A 59 -18.85 22.13 20.22
N LYS A 60 -19.70 21.28 20.81
CA LYS A 60 -21.14 21.30 20.55
C LYS A 60 -21.63 22.68 20.99
N THR A 61 -21.84 23.58 20.04
CA THR A 61 -22.51 24.85 20.29
C THR A 61 -23.89 24.55 20.80
N SER A 62 -24.14 24.97 22.04
CA SER A 62 -25.44 24.90 22.73
C SER A 62 -26.47 25.83 22.12
#